data_AF-A0A448HGP4-F1
#
_entry.id   AF-A0A448HGP4-F1
#
_cell.length_a   1.000
_cell.length_b   1.000
_cell.length_c   1.000
_cell.angle_alpha   90.00
_cell.angle_beta   90.00
_cell.angle_gamma   90.00
#
_symmetry.space_group_name_H-M   'P 1'
#
loop_
_entity.id
_entity.type
_entity.pdbx_description
1 polymer ?
#
loop_
_entity_poly.entity_id
_entity_poly.type
_entity_poly.pdbx_seq_one_letter_code
_entity_poly.pdbx_strand_id
1 'polypeptide(L)'
;MPSGPVPKHPSVRARRNAAPGMVQLPADGRHGRTPTWPLPPDPAEAMVDHWQSVADDLETQADAESDGRRRNRMLDRAARARGTAAMIAAECKAAAELERKIWARVWTTPMATRWEAMRWTREVAGYCRAKARAELGDHKAAKLAVAYADRLGLTPWSMLRLRWEIAPAPAPDAPVATVTPISSAARDFT
;
A
#
# COMPACT_ATOMS: atom_id res chain seq x y z
N MET A 1 25.81 -41.50 44.48
CA MET A 1 25.52 -40.66 43.30
C MET A 1 25.10 -39.28 43.79
N PRO A 2 25.72 -38.17 43.35
CA PRO A 2 25.29 -36.86 43.81
C PRO A 2 23.96 -36.55 43.12
N SER A 3 22.87 -36.61 43.88
CA SER A 3 21.57 -36.11 43.45
C SER A 3 21.70 -34.59 43.30
N GLY A 4 21.63 -34.11 42.05
CA GLY A 4 21.51 -32.69 41.78
C GLY A 4 20.29 -32.10 42.50
N PRO A 5 20.32 -30.81 42.85
CA PRO A 5 19.22 -30.17 43.56
C PRO A 5 17.90 -30.31 42.79
N VAL A 6 16.84 -30.63 43.54
CA VAL A 6 15.49 -30.87 43.01
C VAL A 6 15.02 -29.67 42.18
N PRO A 7 14.48 -29.88 40.97
CA PRO A 7 13.96 -28.80 40.13
C PRO A 7 12.93 -27.94 40.88
N LYS A 8 13.12 -26.62 40.87
CA LYS A 8 12.20 -25.69 41.54
C LYS A 8 10.76 -25.86 41.06
N HIS A 9 9.85 -25.87 42.04
CA HIS A 9 8.40 -25.91 41.83
C HIS A 9 7.95 -24.81 40.86
N PRO A 10 7.00 -25.08 39.93
CA PRO A 10 6.57 -24.13 38.91
C PRO A 10 6.17 -22.75 39.45
N SER A 11 5.56 -22.70 40.64
CA SER A 11 5.11 -21.44 41.29
C SER A 11 6.25 -20.55 41.81
N VAL A 12 7.47 -21.08 41.95
CA VAL A 12 8.66 -20.36 42.46
C VAL A 12 9.63 -20.03 41.33
N ARG A 13 9.29 -20.42 40.08
CA ARG A 13 10.02 -19.98 38.90
C ARG A 13 9.67 -18.51 38.66
N ALA A 14 10.43 -17.60 39.26
CA ALA A 14 10.42 -16.20 38.86
C ALA A 14 10.62 -16.15 37.34
N ARG A 15 9.59 -15.73 36.59
CA ARG A 15 9.72 -15.46 35.15
C ARG A 15 10.68 -14.27 35.01
N ARG A 16 11.98 -14.55 34.92
CA ARG A 16 13.02 -13.53 34.72
C ARG A 16 12.84 -12.74 33.42
N ASN A 17 12.08 -13.30 32.47
CA ASN A 17 11.85 -12.71 31.16
C ASN A 17 10.36 -12.36 31.04
N ALA A 18 9.93 -11.28 31.70
CA ALA A 18 8.67 -10.65 31.36
C ALA A 18 8.82 -10.07 29.94
N ALA A 19 8.32 -10.79 28.94
CA ALA A 19 8.28 -10.26 27.58
C ALA A 19 7.37 -9.03 27.57
N PRO A 20 7.76 -7.93 26.89
CA PRO A 20 6.87 -6.79 26.73
C PRO A 20 5.52 -7.25 26.17
N GLY A 21 4.44 -6.70 26.71
CA GLY A 21 3.07 -7.07 26.34
C GLY A 21 2.78 -6.83 24.86
N MET A 22 1.80 -7.56 24.32
CA MET A 22 1.33 -7.32 22.97
C MET A 22 0.50 -6.05 22.89
N VAL A 23 0.71 -5.31 21.81
CA VAL A 23 -0.08 -4.18 21.39
C VAL A 23 -1.41 -4.69 20.83
N GLN A 24 -2.52 -4.31 21.47
CA GLN A 24 -3.87 -4.63 20.98
C GLN A 24 -4.28 -3.66 19.87
N LEU A 25 -4.77 -4.21 18.76
CA LEU A 25 -5.35 -3.52 17.63
C LEU A 25 -6.88 -3.67 17.65
N PRO A 26 -7.66 -2.63 17.29
CA PRO A 26 -9.12 -2.74 17.24
C PRO A 26 -9.57 -3.79 16.20
N ALA A 27 -10.45 -4.71 16.60
CA ALA A 27 -10.98 -5.76 15.70
C ALA A 27 -11.71 -5.17 14.48
N ASP A 28 -12.48 -4.10 14.71
CA ASP A 28 -13.30 -3.44 13.69
C ASP A 28 -12.50 -2.61 12.68
N GLY A 29 -11.18 -2.54 12.86
CA GLY A 29 -10.30 -1.80 11.97
C GLY A 29 -10.11 -0.33 12.35
N ARG A 30 -9.59 0.45 11.40
CA ARG A 30 -9.46 1.89 11.55
C ARG A 30 -10.73 2.58 11.04
N HIS A 31 -11.29 3.46 11.85
CA HIS A 31 -12.41 4.33 11.47
C HIS A 31 -11.94 5.67 10.89
N GLY A 32 -12.80 6.29 10.09
CA GLY A 32 -12.57 7.63 9.53
C GLY A 32 -12.01 7.63 8.11
N ARG A 33 -11.77 8.84 7.58
CA ARG A 33 -11.36 9.03 6.18
C ARG A 33 -9.99 8.41 5.92
N THR A 34 -9.87 7.66 4.82
CA THR A 34 -8.58 7.18 4.32
C THR A 34 -7.66 8.36 4.00
N PRO A 35 -6.38 8.34 4.42
CA PRO A 35 -5.45 9.43 4.11
C PRO A 35 -5.31 9.64 2.60
N THR A 36 -5.00 10.88 2.21
CA THR A 36 -4.70 11.21 0.81
C THR A 36 -3.47 10.43 0.34
N TRP A 37 -3.52 9.94 -0.90
CA TRP A 37 -2.42 9.22 -1.51
C TRP A 37 -1.15 10.10 -1.58
N PRO A 38 -0.01 9.67 -0.98
CA PRO A 38 1.14 10.56 -0.79
C PRO A 38 2.22 10.45 -1.88
N LEU A 39 2.14 9.47 -2.79
CA LEU A 39 3.16 9.24 -3.80
C LEU A 39 2.80 9.94 -5.12
N PRO A 40 3.79 10.45 -5.86
CA PRO A 40 3.57 10.98 -7.20
C PRO A 40 3.11 9.88 -8.17
N PRO A 41 2.66 10.24 -9.38
CA PRO A 41 2.37 9.31 -10.47
C PRO A 41 3.55 8.40 -10.81
N ASP A 42 3.30 7.39 -11.64
CA ASP A 42 4.34 6.44 -12.03
C ASP A 42 5.42 7.17 -12.87
N PRO A 43 6.72 7.05 -12.56
CA PRO A 43 7.76 7.63 -13.42
C PRO A 43 7.72 7.11 -14.87
N ALA A 44 7.10 5.97 -15.14
CA ALA A 44 6.89 5.47 -16.50
C ALA A 44 5.95 6.38 -17.32
N GLU A 45 5.14 7.24 -16.71
CA GLU A 45 4.33 8.23 -17.43
C GLU A 45 5.22 9.20 -18.23
N ALA A 46 6.39 9.58 -17.72
CA ALA A 46 7.33 10.42 -18.48
C ALA A 46 7.85 9.74 -19.76
N MET A 47 7.86 8.40 -19.79
CA MET A 47 8.21 7.64 -20.98
C MET A 47 7.08 7.69 -22.02
N VAL A 48 5.83 7.77 -21.59
CA VAL A 48 4.67 7.98 -22.48
C VAL A 48 4.83 9.31 -23.21
N ASP A 49 5.08 10.39 -22.47
CA ASP A 49 5.27 11.73 -23.03
C ASP A 49 6.42 11.76 -24.05
N HIS A 50 7.53 11.09 -23.72
CA HIS A 50 8.66 10.96 -24.64
C HIS A 50 8.27 10.27 -25.96
N TRP A 51 7.60 9.12 -25.90
CA TRP A 51 7.21 8.39 -27.10
C TRP A 51 6.12 9.11 -27.92
N GLN A 52 5.25 9.88 -27.26
CA GLN A 52 4.30 10.76 -27.93
C GLN A 52 5.03 11.87 -28.70
N SER A 53 5.97 12.58 -28.05
CA SER A 53 6.79 13.59 -28.71
C SER A 53 7.56 13.02 -29.91
N VAL A 54 8.14 11.83 -29.78
CA VAL A 54 8.84 11.16 -30.89
C VAL A 54 7.89 10.85 -32.05
N ALA A 55 6.66 10.42 -31.76
CA ALA A 55 5.67 10.16 -32.81
C ALA A 55 5.26 11.45 -33.53
N ASP A 56 5.00 12.51 -32.78
CA ASP A 56 4.55 13.79 -33.33
C ASP A 56 5.65 14.47 -34.17
N ASP A 57 6.92 14.38 -33.74
CA ASP A 57 8.06 14.85 -34.51
C ASP A 57 8.23 14.09 -35.83
N LEU A 58 8.02 12.77 -35.82
CA LEU A 58 8.10 11.92 -37.01
C LEU A 58 6.97 12.22 -37.99
N GLU A 59 5.77 12.51 -37.50
CA GLU A 59 4.63 12.90 -38.34
C GLU A 59 4.83 14.28 -38.96
N THR A 60 5.33 15.24 -38.17
CA THR A 60 5.71 16.56 -38.67
C THR A 60 6.76 16.46 -39.78
N GLN A 61 7.77 15.59 -39.62
CA GLN A 61 8.77 15.33 -40.66
C GLN A 61 8.16 14.63 -41.89
N ALA A 62 7.22 13.70 -41.68
CA ALA A 62 6.54 12.99 -42.75
C ALA A 62 5.68 13.94 -43.61
N ASP A 63 5.02 14.93 -42.99
CA ASP A 63 4.19 15.92 -43.68
C ASP A 63 5.02 16.85 -44.58
N ALA A 64 6.26 17.13 -44.19
CA ALA A 64 7.21 17.91 -44.99
C ALA A 64 7.93 17.08 -46.08
N GLU A 65 7.83 15.75 -46.05
CA GLU A 65 8.56 14.86 -46.96
C GLU A 65 7.78 14.62 -48.27
N SER A 66 8.49 14.84 -49.37
CA SER A 66 7.94 14.72 -50.72
C SER A 66 8.01 13.31 -51.28
N ASP A 67 9.05 12.53 -50.91
CA ASP A 67 9.16 11.13 -51.34
C ASP A 67 8.20 10.25 -50.53
N GLY A 68 7.15 9.79 -51.19
CA GLY A 68 6.12 8.93 -50.57
C GLY A 68 6.68 7.69 -49.87
N ARG A 69 7.78 7.09 -50.35
CA ARG A 69 8.40 5.93 -49.66
C ARG A 69 9.12 6.33 -48.37
N ARG A 70 9.72 7.52 -48.32
CA ARG A 70 10.35 8.04 -47.10
C ARG A 70 9.29 8.46 -46.09
N ARG A 71 8.26 9.19 -46.56
CA ARG A 71 7.09 9.58 -45.76
C ARG A 71 6.43 8.37 -45.09
N ASN A 72 6.08 7.33 -45.87
CA ASN A 72 5.42 6.15 -45.31
C ASN A 72 6.29 5.44 -44.25
N ARG A 73 7.63 5.38 -44.43
CA ARG A 73 8.53 4.82 -43.42
C ARG A 73 8.56 5.64 -42.12
N MET A 74 8.46 6.96 -42.21
CA MET A 74 8.35 7.84 -41.04
C MET A 74 7.01 7.63 -40.32
N LEU A 75 5.91 7.56 -41.05
CA LEU A 75 4.57 7.26 -40.50
C LEU A 75 4.53 5.88 -39.83
N ASP A 76 5.12 4.85 -40.44
CA ASP A 76 5.21 3.52 -39.82
C ASP A 76 5.98 3.56 -38.50
N ARG A 77 7.05 4.38 -38.42
CA ARG A 77 7.84 4.56 -37.20
C ARG A 77 7.06 5.35 -36.15
N ALA A 78 6.33 6.39 -36.54
CA ALA A 78 5.46 7.16 -35.66
C ALA A 78 4.35 6.28 -35.07
N ALA A 79 3.71 5.45 -35.90
CA ALA A 79 2.70 4.50 -35.45
C ALA A 79 3.24 3.50 -34.42
N ARG A 80 4.47 2.99 -34.60
CA ARG A 80 5.12 2.13 -33.60
C ARG A 80 5.43 2.87 -32.29
N ALA A 81 5.89 4.12 -32.37
CA ALA A 81 6.12 4.96 -31.20
C ALA A 81 4.80 5.21 -30.42
N ARG A 82 3.70 5.54 -31.12
CA ARG A 82 2.36 5.65 -30.50
C ARG A 82 1.89 4.35 -29.88
N GLY A 83 2.10 3.22 -30.55
CA GLY A 83 1.78 1.90 -30.00
C GLY A 83 2.51 1.63 -28.68
N THR A 84 3.78 2.01 -28.61
CA THR A 84 4.60 1.88 -27.40
C THR A 84 4.10 2.81 -26.29
N ALA A 85 3.83 4.09 -26.60
CA ALA A 85 3.27 5.05 -25.66
C ALA A 85 1.92 4.57 -25.10
N ALA A 86 1.03 4.07 -25.97
CA ALA A 86 -0.30 3.58 -25.59
C ALA A 86 -0.23 2.36 -24.67
N MET A 87 0.68 1.42 -24.96
CA MET A 87 0.91 0.26 -24.10
C MET A 87 1.37 0.68 -22.69
N ILE A 88 2.39 1.54 -22.60
CA ILE A 88 2.90 2.03 -21.31
C ILE A 88 1.82 2.83 -20.56
N ALA A 89 1.07 3.68 -21.25
CA ALA A 89 -0.01 4.45 -20.66
C ALA A 89 -1.12 3.55 -20.09
N ALA A 90 -1.48 2.48 -20.81
CA ALA A 90 -2.47 1.51 -20.36
C ALA A 90 -1.99 0.78 -19.08
N GLU A 91 -0.72 0.36 -19.03
CA GLU A 91 -0.13 -0.25 -17.84
C GLU A 91 -0.10 0.70 -16.64
N CYS A 92 0.35 1.95 -16.84
CA CYS A 92 0.38 2.97 -15.78
C CYS A 92 -1.02 3.24 -15.22
N LYS A 93 -2.02 3.36 -16.10
CA LYS A 93 -3.42 3.56 -15.70
C LYS A 93 -3.96 2.37 -14.89
N ALA A 94 -3.73 1.15 -15.36
CA ALA A 94 -4.15 -0.07 -14.68
C ALA A 94 -3.51 -0.19 -13.29
N ALA A 95 -2.20 0.10 -13.19
CA ALA A 95 -1.48 0.10 -11.92
C ALA A 95 -2.04 1.15 -10.95
N ALA A 96 -2.25 2.39 -11.41
CA ALA A 96 -2.77 3.48 -10.58
C ALA A 96 -4.20 3.20 -10.06
N GLU A 97 -5.05 2.55 -10.85
CA GLU A 97 -6.39 2.14 -10.41
C GLU A 97 -6.33 1.05 -9.33
N LEU A 98 -5.46 0.05 -9.48
CA LEU A 98 -5.25 -0.99 -8.48
C LEU A 98 -4.61 -0.42 -7.20
N GLU A 99 -3.63 0.48 -7.32
CA GLU A 99 -3.02 1.19 -6.19
C GLU A 99 -4.07 1.84 -5.30
N ARG A 100 -5.02 2.58 -5.89
CA ARG A 100 -6.10 3.24 -5.14
C ARG A 100 -7.05 2.26 -4.46
N LYS A 101 -7.40 1.15 -5.12
CA LYS A 101 -8.26 0.10 -4.55
C LYS A 101 -7.59 -0.59 -3.36
N ILE A 102 -6.32 -0.97 -3.51
CA ILE A 102 -5.52 -1.59 -2.45
C ILE A 102 -5.33 -0.60 -1.29
N TRP A 103 -5.03 0.66 -1.59
CA TRP A 103 -4.93 1.73 -0.59
C TRP A 103 -6.21 1.87 0.23
N ALA A 104 -7.36 2.01 -0.42
CA ALA A 104 -8.62 2.12 0.28
C ALA A 104 -8.88 0.92 1.19
N ARG A 105 -8.63 -0.30 0.70
CA ARG A 105 -8.83 -1.54 1.46
C ARG A 105 -7.85 -1.70 2.62
N VAL A 106 -6.58 -1.35 2.45
CA VAL A 106 -5.58 -1.58 3.49
C VAL A 106 -5.81 -0.66 4.69
N TRP A 107 -6.30 0.56 4.45
CA TRP A 107 -6.61 1.53 5.50
C TRP A 107 -7.88 1.22 6.31
N THR A 108 -8.68 0.22 5.92
CA THR A 108 -9.79 -0.28 6.76
C THR A 108 -9.33 -1.34 7.76
N THR A 109 -8.10 -1.84 7.64
CA THR A 109 -7.62 -2.94 8.50
C THR A 109 -7.24 -2.46 9.92
N PRO A 110 -7.22 -3.35 10.92
CA PRO A 110 -6.76 -3.02 12.28
C PRO A 110 -5.37 -2.41 12.36
N MET A 111 -4.48 -2.85 11.46
CA MET A 111 -3.08 -2.44 11.40
C MET A 111 -2.95 -0.96 11.03
N ALA A 112 -3.93 -0.41 10.29
CA ALA A 112 -3.96 0.98 9.88
C ALA A 112 -3.96 1.96 11.06
N THR A 113 -4.55 1.58 12.21
CA THR A 113 -4.51 2.37 13.44
C THR A 113 -3.08 2.58 13.93
N ARG A 114 -2.21 1.56 13.78
CA ARG A 114 -0.79 1.70 14.12
C ARG A 114 0.01 2.45 13.09
N TRP A 115 -0.25 2.23 11.80
CA TRP A 115 0.42 3.01 10.75
C TRP A 115 0.12 4.50 10.86
N GLU A 116 -1.10 4.88 11.24
CA GLU A 116 -1.48 6.28 11.48
C GLU A 116 -0.72 6.87 12.67
N ALA A 117 -0.68 6.16 13.81
CA ALA A 117 0.06 6.58 14.99
C ALA A 117 1.56 6.77 14.71
N MET A 118 2.14 5.89 13.89
CA MET A 118 3.57 5.92 13.52
C MET A 118 3.86 6.79 12.28
N ARG A 119 2.84 7.36 11.64
CA ARG A 119 2.95 8.16 10.40
C ARG A 119 3.58 7.42 9.22
N TRP A 120 3.36 6.11 9.10
CA TRP A 120 3.90 5.25 8.04
C TRP A 120 3.16 5.34 6.70
N THR A 121 2.48 6.46 6.43
CA THR A 121 1.61 6.63 5.27
C THR A 121 2.33 6.40 3.95
N ARG A 122 3.61 6.82 3.82
CA ARG A 122 4.40 6.60 2.60
C ARG A 122 4.85 5.15 2.42
N GLU A 123 5.17 4.44 3.52
CA GLU A 123 5.56 3.03 3.47
C GLU A 123 4.40 2.14 3.03
N VAL A 124 3.19 2.42 3.56
CA VAL A 124 1.96 1.75 3.12
C VAL A 124 1.69 2.03 1.65
N ALA A 125 1.95 3.24 1.16
CA ALA A 125 1.76 3.57 -0.25
C ALA A 125 2.78 2.84 -1.14
N GLY A 126 4.02 2.70 -0.67
CA GLY A 126 5.05 1.89 -1.32
C GLY A 126 4.64 0.41 -1.44
N TYR A 127 4.04 -0.15 -0.39
CA TYR A 127 3.42 -1.47 -0.44
C TYR A 127 2.31 -1.55 -1.50
N CYS A 128 1.36 -0.61 -1.50
CA CYS A 128 0.25 -0.60 -2.46
C CYS A 128 0.74 -0.54 -3.91
N ARG A 129 1.76 0.29 -4.20
CA ARG A 129 2.42 0.36 -5.52
C ARG A 129 3.08 -0.94 -5.93
N ALA A 130 3.88 -1.54 -5.04
CA ALA A 130 4.50 -2.83 -5.32
C ALA A 130 3.47 -3.94 -5.51
N LYS A 131 2.40 -3.95 -4.70
CA LYS A 131 1.33 -4.94 -4.76
C LYS A 131 0.50 -4.82 -6.04
N ALA A 132 0.16 -3.60 -6.46
CA ALA A 132 -0.56 -3.36 -7.71
C ALA A 132 0.21 -3.90 -8.92
N ARG A 133 1.50 -3.58 -9.03
CA ARG A 133 2.37 -4.11 -10.10
C ARG A 133 2.51 -5.64 -10.04
N ALA A 134 2.58 -6.21 -8.84
CA ALA A 134 2.62 -7.66 -8.67
C ALA A 134 1.34 -8.35 -9.17
N GLU A 135 0.16 -7.77 -8.92
CA GLU A 135 -1.11 -8.30 -9.42
C GLU A 135 -1.25 -8.19 -10.94
N LEU A 136 -0.55 -7.25 -11.57
CA LEU A 136 -0.42 -7.12 -13.03
C LEU A 136 0.62 -8.08 -13.65
N GLY A 137 1.32 -8.88 -12.84
CA GLY A 137 2.24 -9.92 -13.32
C GLY A 137 3.74 -9.58 -13.17
N ASP A 138 4.11 -8.45 -12.57
CA ASP A 138 5.52 -8.15 -12.29
C ASP A 138 6.04 -8.96 -11.09
N HIS A 139 6.75 -10.05 -11.40
CA HIS A 139 7.38 -10.93 -10.40
C HIS A 139 8.44 -10.24 -9.53
N LYS A 140 9.11 -9.18 -10.01
CA LYS A 140 10.07 -8.43 -9.20
C LYS A 140 9.32 -7.57 -8.18
N ALA A 141 8.24 -6.91 -8.61
CA ALA A 141 7.35 -6.18 -7.71
C ALA A 141 6.70 -7.10 -6.66
N ALA A 142 6.38 -8.35 -7.02
CA ALA A 142 5.84 -9.34 -6.07
C ALA A 142 6.77 -9.59 -4.87
N LYS A 143 8.09 -9.70 -5.10
CA LYS A 143 9.07 -9.87 -4.02
C LYS A 143 9.14 -8.64 -3.11
N LEU A 144 9.08 -7.44 -3.69
CA LEU A 144 9.05 -6.19 -2.92
C LEU A 144 7.76 -6.08 -2.10
N ALA A 145 6.61 -6.46 -2.66
CA ALA A 145 5.33 -6.44 -1.97
C ALA A 145 5.34 -7.35 -0.73
N VAL A 146 5.94 -8.53 -0.81
CA VAL A 146 6.11 -9.44 0.34
C VAL A 146 7.00 -8.80 1.41
N ALA A 147 8.14 -8.22 1.02
CA ALA A 147 9.05 -7.57 1.96
C ALA A 147 8.38 -6.38 2.69
N TYR A 148 7.55 -5.61 2.00
CA TYR A 148 6.75 -4.57 2.64
C TYR A 148 5.65 -5.14 3.54
N ALA A 149 4.95 -6.20 3.13
CA ALA A 149 3.93 -6.84 3.95
C ALA A 149 4.49 -7.29 5.31
N ASP A 150 5.71 -7.82 5.33
CA ASP A 150 6.41 -8.20 6.55
C ASP A 150 6.86 -7.02 7.42
N ARG A 151 7.09 -5.83 6.83
CA ARG A 151 7.40 -4.61 7.61
C ARG A 151 6.15 -3.97 8.20
N LEU A 152 5.02 -4.08 7.50
CA LEU A 152 3.76 -3.44 7.86
C LEU A 152 2.89 -4.27 8.82
N GLY A 153 3.29 -5.50 9.17
CA GLY A 153 2.48 -6.34 10.05
C GLY A 153 1.28 -6.98 9.34
N LEU A 154 1.36 -7.15 8.02
CA LEU A 154 0.28 -7.75 7.21
C LEU A 154 0.34 -9.29 7.19
N THR A 155 1.40 -9.89 7.73
CA THR A 155 1.58 -11.35 7.82
C THR A 155 1.54 -11.79 9.29
N PRO A 156 1.06 -12.99 9.63
CA PRO A 156 1.03 -13.46 11.02
C PRO A 156 2.41 -13.43 11.70
N TRP A 157 3.46 -13.71 10.92
CA TRP A 157 4.83 -13.68 11.41
C TRP A 157 5.31 -12.25 11.71
N SER A 158 4.98 -11.28 10.85
CA SER A 158 5.30 -9.87 11.12
C SER A 158 4.50 -9.29 12.28
N MET A 159 3.23 -9.67 12.44
CA MET A 159 2.44 -9.34 13.63
C MET A 159 3.12 -9.82 14.92
N LEU A 160 3.61 -11.06 14.95
CA LEU A 160 4.34 -11.60 16.10
C LEU A 160 5.62 -10.80 16.39
N ARG A 161 6.38 -10.42 15.35
CA ARG A 161 7.63 -9.63 15.52
C ARG A 161 7.36 -8.21 15.99
N LEU A 162 6.31 -7.57 15.47
CA LEU A 162 5.87 -6.24 15.88
C LEU A 162 5.12 -6.27 17.22
N ARG A 163 4.84 -7.46 17.76
CA ARG A 163 4.05 -7.69 18.98
C ARG A 163 2.64 -7.12 18.85
N TRP A 164 2.05 -7.21 17.67
CA TRP A 164 0.68 -6.76 17.42
C TRP A 164 -0.29 -7.94 17.49
N GLU A 165 -1.40 -7.73 18.17
CA GLU A 165 -2.48 -8.69 18.31
C GLU A 165 -3.79 -7.97 17.99
N ILE A 166 -4.67 -8.62 17.23
CA ILE A 166 -6.00 -8.08 16.98
C ILE A 166 -6.88 -8.48 18.15
N ALA A 167 -7.50 -7.50 18.79
CA ALA A 167 -8.43 -7.75 19.88
C ALA A 167 -9.55 -8.68 19.43
N PRO A 168 -10.11 -9.53 20.31
CA PRO A 168 -11.30 -10.30 19.97
C PRO A 168 -12.42 -9.35 19.54
N ALA A 169 -13.20 -9.76 18.54
CA ALA A 169 -14.38 -9.00 18.13
C ALA A 169 -15.28 -8.76 19.34
N PRO A 170 -15.88 -7.56 19.48
CA PRO A 170 -16.86 -7.32 20.53
C PRO A 170 -17.99 -8.35 20.41
N ALA A 171 -18.52 -8.82 21.54
CA ALA A 171 -19.68 -9.70 21.55
C ALA A 171 -20.82 -9.06 20.71
N PRO A 172 -21.62 -9.84 19.96
CA PRO A 172 -22.61 -9.30 19.03
C PRO A 172 -23.64 -8.33 19.66
N ASP A 173 -23.79 -8.39 21.00
CA ASP A 173 -24.73 -7.55 21.77
C ASP A 173 -24.06 -6.39 22.54
N ALA A 174 -22.78 -6.11 22.29
CA ALA A 174 -22.12 -4.97 22.92
C ALA A 174 -22.67 -3.65 22.32
N PRO A 175 -23.17 -2.70 23.13
CA PRO A 175 -23.67 -1.44 22.61
C PRO A 175 -22.54 -0.69 21.92
N VAL A 176 -22.69 -0.45 20.61
CA VAL A 176 -21.79 0.40 19.84
C VAL A 176 -21.75 1.75 20.53
N ALA A 177 -20.59 2.15 21.03
CA ALA A 177 -20.45 3.43 21.73
C ALA A 177 -20.78 4.56 20.76
N THR A 178 -21.96 5.15 20.92
CA THR A 178 -22.39 6.32 20.14
C THR A 178 -21.46 7.47 20.50
N VAL A 179 -20.46 7.73 19.65
CA VAL A 179 -19.60 8.91 19.76
C VAL A 179 -20.50 10.13 19.65
N THR A 180 -20.77 10.77 20.78
CA THR A 180 -21.58 11.99 20.82
C THR A 180 -20.75 13.11 20.19
N PRO A 181 -21.21 13.75 19.11
CA PRO A 181 -20.48 14.87 18.52
C PRO A 181 -20.37 16.01 19.53
N ILE A 182 -19.18 16.61 19.60
CA ILE A 182 -18.78 17.66 20.57
C ILE A 182 -19.60 18.97 20.43
N SER A 183 -20.55 19.06 19.50
CA SER A 183 -21.26 20.31 19.19
C SER A 183 -22.43 20.68 20.13
N SER A 184 -22.64 19.98 21.24
CA SER A 184 -23.80 20.24 22.13
C SER A 184 -23.51 21.14 23.34
N ALA A 185 -22.27 21.59 23.57
CA ALA A 185 -21.90 22.31 24.80
C ALA A 185 -21.97 23.86 24.72
N ALA A 186 -22.53 24.44 23.65
CA ALA A 186 -22.48 25.89 23.41
C ALA A 186 -23.78 26.66 23.70
N ARG A 187 -24.70 26.15 24.53
CA ARG A 187 -25.99 26.82 24.79
C ARG A 187 -26.27 27.32 26.22
N ASP A 188 -25.35 27.14 27.16
CA ASP A 188 -25.61 27.50 28.58
C ASP A 188 -24.79 28.69 29.10
N PHE A 189 -24.32 29.58 28.23
CA PHE A 189 -23.72 30.86 28.62
C PHE A 189 -24.42 32.04 27.94
N THR A 190 -25.60 32.43 28.46
CA THR A 190 -26.14 33.80 28.44
C THR A 190 -27.31 33.91 29.39
#